data_AF-A0A7Y2I181-F1
#
_entry.id   AF-A0A7Y2I181-F1
#
_cell.length_a   1.000
_cell.length_b   1.000
_cell.length_c   1.000
_cell.angle_alpha   90.00
_cell.angle_beta   90.00
_cell.angle_gamma   90.00
#
_symmetry.space_group_name_H-M   'P 1'
#
loop_
_entity.id
_entity.type
_entity.pdbx_description
1 polymer ?
#
loop_
_entity_poly.entity_id
_entity_poly.type
_entity_poly.pdbx_seq_one_letter_code
_entity_poly.pdbx_strand_id
1 'polypeptide(L)'
;MLISGRRLLLVACCLLALVGVVLWQWEALVGARLGLILVAAGLVGVLVVGVFVRPPSREPLEESDDITALEPGRRRELLRGTSMYLQKMQYRYSVRADAAATGARRSFGAEVNSIQLGFVPAVITDNTTDRQGYGYVAFVHDGQRWRGPGLPCPDDQAEAVRHAARCVSPLATEEETHFEGTRG
;
A
#
# COMPACT_ATOMS: atom_id res chain seq x y z
N MET A 1 20.58 3.76 3.56
CA MET A 1 19.57 3.42 4.59
C MET A 1 19.96 4.13 5.89
N LEU A 2 19.30 5.23 6.23
CA LEU A 2 19.54 5.93 7.49
C LEU A 2 18.92 5.10 8.62
N ILE A 3 19.74 4.59 9.53
CA ILE A 3 19.25 3.94 10.76
C ILE A 3 18.47 5.00 11.52
N SER A 4 17.15 4.81 11.63
CA SER A 4 16.28 5.68 12.43
C SER A 4 16.86 5.85 13.82
N GLY A 5 17.03 7.09 14.30
CA GLY A 5 17.58 7.39 15.62
C GLY A 5 16.91 6.62 16.77
N ARG A 6 15.65 6.19 16.56
CA ARG A 6 14.89 5.34 17.48
C ARG A 6 15.49 3.94 17.66
N ARG A 7 15.97 3.33 16.58
CA ARG A 7 16.68 2.03 16.63
C ARG A 7 18.02 2.17 17.35
N LEU A 8 18.67 3.30 17.16
CA LEU A 8 19.96 3.62 17.79
C LEU A 8 19.79 3.78 19.32
N LEU A 9 18.69 4.38 19.76
CA LEU A 9 18.35 4.57 21.18
C LEU A 9 18.01 3.24 21.87
N LEU A 10 17.24 2.36 21.21
CA LEU A 10 16.99 1.00 21.71
C LEU A 10 18.28 0.19 21.87
N VAL A 11 19.17 0.24 20.88
CA VAL A 11 20.46 -0.44 20.94
C VAL A 11 21.31 0.11 22.09
N ALA A 12 21.34 1.42 22.31
CA ALA A 12 22.05 2.03 23.43
C ALA A 12 21.49 1.57 24.79
N CYS A 13 20.16 1.50 24.97
CA CYS A 13 19.54 1.00 26.20
C CYS A 13 19.88 -0.48 26.46
N CYS A 14 19.85 -1.33 25.44
CA CYS A 14 20.23 -2.73 25.56
C CYS A 14 21.71 -2.91 25.94
N LEU A 15 22.60 -2.11 25.34
CA LEU A 15 24.03 -2.15 25.66
C LEU A 15 24.30 -1.71 27.11
N LEU A 16 23.61 -0.69 27.60
CA LEU A 16 23.72 -0.24 29.00
C LEU A 16 23.25 -1.31 30.00
N ALA A 17 22.14 -1.99 29.70
CA ALA A 17 21.66 -3.10 30.53
C ALA A 17 22.68 -4.26 30.58
N LEU A 18 23.30 -4.58 29.44
CA LEU A 18 24.26 -5.67 29.31
C LEU A 18 25.57 -5.36 30.07
N VAL A 19 26.06 -4.12 29.98
CA VAL A 19 27.19 -3.63 30.80
C VAL A 19 26.86 -3.68 32.29
N GLY A 20 25.63 -3.32 32.68
CA GLY A 20 25.16 -3.44 34.07
C GLY A 20 25.20 -4.86 34.61
N VAL A 21 24.81 -5.86 33.81
CA VAL A 21 24.87 -7.29 34.19
C VAL A 21 26.31 -7.77 34.37
N VAL A 22 27.22 -7.38 33.46
CA VAL A 22 28.64 -7.74 33.56
C VAL A 22 29.30 -7.13 34.81
N LEU A 23 28.98 -5.87 35.12
CA LEU A 23 29.49 -5.19 36.33
C LEU A 23 28.90 -5.77 37.63
N TRP A 24 27.68 -6.30 37.59
CA TRP A 24 27.09 -6.99 38.74
C TRP A 24 27.81 -8.32 39.03
N GLN A 25 28.24 -9.07 38.01
CA GLN A 25 28.98 -10.31 38.24
C GLN A 25 30.40 -10.09 38.79
N TRP A 26 30.92 -8.86 38.77
CA TRP A 26 32.23 -8.53 39.32
C TRP A 26 32.09 -8.21 40.83
N GLU A 27 32.49 -9.13 41.70
CA GLU A 27 32.25 -9.20 43.16
C GLU A 27 32.84 -8.06 44.02
N ALA A 28 33.19 -6.90 43.46
CA ALA A 28 33.47 -5.71 44.25
C ALA A 28 32.14 -5.09 44.72
N LEU A 29 31.99 -4.85 46.04
CA LEU A 29 30.79 -4.23 46.65
C LEU A 29 30.35 -2.91 45.96
N VAL A 30 31.29 -2.21 45.34
CA VAL A 30 31.07 -0.99 44.55
C VAL A 30 30.54 -1.30 43.14
N GLY A 31 31.02 -2.39 42.52
CA GLY A 31 30.58 -2.88 41.21
C GLY A 31 29.14 -3.39 41.22
N ALA A 32 28.75 -4.11 42.29
CA ALA A 32 27.38 -4.63 42.44
C ALA A 32 26.32 -3.52 42.57
N ARG A 33 26.61 -2.44 43.30
CA ARG A 33 25.69 -1.28 43.43
C ARG A 33 25.55 -0.51 42.12
N LEU A 34 26.66 -0.27 41.42
CA LEU A 34 26.65 0.39 40.11
C LEU A 34 25.96 -0.45 39.03
N GLY A 35 26.19 -1.77 39.04
CA GLY A 35 25.53 -2.72 38.14
C GLY A 35 24.01 -2.71 38.31
N LEU A 36 23.52 -2.72 39.55
CA LEU A 36 22.08 -2.68 39.83
C LEU A 36 21.43 -1.37 39.37
N ILE A 37 22.11 -0.22 39.54
CA ILE A 37 21.63 1.08 39.03
C ILE A 37 21.56 1.07 37.50
N LEU A 38 22.56 0.52 36.81
CA LEU A 38 22.59 0.45 35.34
C LEU A 38 21.53 -0.49 34.77
N VAL A 39 21.30 -1.64 35.41
CA VAL A 39 20.22 -2.57 35.03
C VAL A 39 18.85 -1.93 35.24
N ALA A 40 18.64 -1.25 36.37
CA ALA A 40 17.39 -0.54 36.63
C ALA A 40 17.16 0.59 35.61
N ALA A 41 18.19 1.39 35.30
CA ALA A 41 18.12 2.45 34.30
C ALA A 41 17.87 1.90 32.88
N GLY A 42 18.50 0.78 32.52
CA GLY A 42 18.29 0.10 31.24
C GLY A 42 16.87 -0.45 31.10
N LEU A 43 16.34 -1.11 32.14
CA LEU A 43 14.96 -1.61 32.17
C LEU A 43 13.93 -0.47 32.11
N VAL A 44 14.14 0.60 32.88
CA VAL A 44 13.27 1.79 32.82
C VAL A 44 13.35 2.44 31.43
N GLY A 45 14.54 2.52 30.83
CA GLY A 45 14.71 3.02 29.46
C GLY A 45 13.96 2.17 28.44
N VAL A 46 14.06 0.84 28.51
CA VAL A 46 13.32 -0.09 27.64
C VAL A 46 11.81 0.02 27.87
N LEU A 47 11.37 0.19 29.12
CA LEU A 47 9.95 0.30 29.45
C LEU A 47 9.36 1.64 28.99
N VAL A 48 10.08 2.75 29.18
CA VAL A 48 9.68 4.08 28.67
C VAL A 48 9.65 4.05 27.15
N VAL A 49 10.65 3.48 26.48
CA VAL A 49 10.64 3.33 25.03
C VAL A 49 9.49 2.39 24.61
N GLY A 50 9.26 1.27 25.26
CA GLY A 50 8.19 0.33 24.91
C GLY A 50 6.77 0.87 25.13
N VAL A 51 6.56 1.69 26.17
CA VAL A 51 5.26 2.29 26.51
C VAL A 51 4.97 3.55 25.70
N PHE A 52 5.96 4.40 25.45
CA PHE A 52 5.79 5.63 24.67
C PHE A 52 6.04 5.45 23.17
N VAL A 53 6.74 4.39 22.76
CA VAL A 53 6.78 3.96 21.36
C VAL A 53 5.65 2.94 21.16
N ARG A 54 4.41 3.46 21.18
CA ARG A 54 3.38 2.80 20.38
C ARG A 54 3.97 2.65 18.97
N PRO A 55 3.93 1.46 18.34
CA PRO A 55 4.15 1.38 16.91
C PRO A 55 3.25 2.45 16.29
N PRO A 56 3.71 3.24 15.30
CA PRO A 56 2.81 4.16 14.64
C PRO A 56 1.62 3.32 14.21
N SER A 57 0.49 3.52 14.87
CA SER A 57 -0.78 3.03 14.42
C SER A 57 -0.88 3.71 13.06
N ARG A 58 -0.61 2.95 12.01
CA ARG A 58 -1.01 3.33 10.68
C ARG A 58 -2.52 3.40 10.83
N GLU A 59 -3.01 4.59 11.14
CA GLU A 59 -4.42 4.89 10.93
C GLU A 59 -4.70 4.40 9.51
N PRO A 60 -5.71 3.53 9.32
CA PRO A 60 -6.07 3.12 7.98
C PRO A 60 -6.32 4.43 7.22
N LEU A 61 -5.44 4.73 6.25
CA LEU A 61 -5.64 5.85 5.35
C LEU A 61 -6.92 5.52 4.60
N GLU A 62 -8.01 6.16 5.02
CA GLU A 62 -9.28 6.12 4.34
C GLU A 62 -9.11 6.99 3.09
N GLU A 63 -8.92 6.34 1.95
CA GLU A 63 -8.86 6.99 0.65
C GLU A 63 -10.28 7.16 0.13
N SER A 64 -10.54 8.30 -0.53
CA SER A 64 -11.83 8.57 -1.16
C SER A 64 -12.24 7.47 -2.15
N ASP A 65 -13.52 7.11 -2.12
CA ASP A 65 -14.17 6.16 -3.04
C ASP A 65 -14.24 6.68 -4.48
N ASP A 66 -13.90 7.95 -4.72
CA ASP A 66 -13.75 8.53 -6.05
C ASP A 66 -12.28 8.55 -6.48
N ILE A 67 -11.95 7.74 -7.49
CA ILE A 67 -10.57 7.64 -8.00
C ILE A 67 -10.07 8.95 -8.62
N THR A 68 -10.98 9.84 -9.01
CA THR A 68 -10.62 11.15 -9.58
C THR A 68 -10.14 12.12 -8.52
N ALA A 69 -10.61 11.95 -7.27
CA ALA A 69 -10.18 12.72 -6.10
C ALA A 69 -8.79 12.32 -5.60
N LEU A 70 -8.26 11.16 -6.02
CA LEU A 70 -6.90 10.75 -5.69
C LEU A 70 -5.86 11.69 -6.29
N GLU A 71 -4.86 11.99 -5.47
CA GLU A 71 -3.67 12.69 -5.93
C GLU A 71 -3.04 11.99 -7.15
N PRO A 72 -2.54 12.74 -8.14
CA PRO A 72 -1.87 12.16 -9.30
C PRO A 72 -0.66 11.28 -8.94
N GLY A 73 0.00 11.55 -7.80
CA GLY A 73 1.06 10.70 -7.27
C GLY A 73 0.56 9.30 -6.90
N ARG A 74 -0.57 9.23 -6.20
CA ARG A 74 -1.17 7.97 -5.75
C ARG A 74 -1.66 7.11 -6.91
N ARG A 75 -2.32 7.70 -7.90
CA ARG A 75 -2.73 6.99 -9.14
C ARG A 75 -1.53 6.40 -9.90
N ARG A 76 -0.42 7.14 -9.97
CA ARG A 76 0.84 6.64 -10.56
C ARG A 76 1.44 5.49 -9.75
N GLU A 77 1.32 5.53 -8.42
CA GLU A 77 1.78 4.45 -7.55
C GLU A 77 0.99 3.16 -7.78
N LEU A 78 -0.33 3.23 -7.92
CA LEU A 78 -1.19 2.08 -8.24
C LEU A 78 -0.78 1.42 -9.57
N LEU A 79 -0.58 2.23 -10.60
CA LEU A 79 -0.09 1.76 -11.89
C LEU A 79 1.31 1.17 -11.80
N ARG A 80 2.22 1.82 -11.08
CA ARG A 80 3.58 1.30 -10.84
C ARG A 80 3.54 -0.03 -10.10
N GLY A 81 2.68 -0.16 -9.09
CA GLY A 81 2.46 -1.41 -8.35
C GLY A 81 1.98 -2.53 -9.27
N THR A 82 1.04 -2.23 -10.16
CA THR A 82 0.55 -3.17 -11.19
C THR A 82 1.66 -3.58 -12.15
N SER A 83 2.45 -2.62 -12.65
CA SER A 83 3.57 -2.88 -13.54
C SER A 83 4.63 -3.78 -12.89
N MET A 84 5.00 -3.51 -11.64
CA MET A 84 5.91 -4.35 -10.86
C MET A 84 5.35 -5.76 -10.65
N TYR A 85 4.04 -5.89 -10.42
CA TYR A 85 3.39 -7.19 -10.27
C TYR A 85 3.43 -8.00 -11.56
N LEU A 86 3.05 -7.40 -12.70
CA LEU A 86 3.11 -8.03 -14.02
C LEU A 86 4.55 -8.48 -14.36
N GLN A 87 5.54 -7.65 -14.03
CA GLN A 87 6.94 -7.99 -14.21
C GLN A 87 7.36 -9.21 -13.36
N LYS A 88 6.96 -9.26 -12.08
CA LYS A 88 7.24 -10.40 -11.19
C LYS A 88 6.63 -11.71 -11.72
N MET A 89 5.45 -11.62 -12.31
CA MET A 89 4.76 -12.76 -12.93
C MET A 89 5.30 -13.10 -14.33
N GLN A 90 6.35 -12.42 -14.80
CA GLN A 90 6.93 -12.58 -16.14
C GLN A 90 5.90 -12.39 -17.26
N TYR A 91 4.91 -11.51 -17.04
CA TYR A 91 3.89 -11.23 -18.03
C TYR A 91 4.50 -10.48 -19.21
N ARG A 92 3.99 -10.76 -20.42
CA ARG A 92 4.45 -10.14 -21.67
C ARG A 92 4.28 -8.61 -21.68
N TYR A 93 3.34 -8.09 -20.91
CA TYR A 93 2.95 -6.68 -20.92
C TYR A 93 3.45 -5.94 -19.69
N SER A 94 3.80 -4.68 -19.86
CA SER A 94 4.03 -3.71 -18.79
C SER A 94 3.04 -2.56 -18.91
N VAL A 95 2.76 -1.89 -17.79
CA VAL A 95 1.86 -0.73 -17.75
C VAL A 95 2.57 0.48 -17.16
N ARG A 96 2.23 1.66 -17.67
CA ARG A 96 2.72 2.95 -17.16
C ARG A 96 1.60 3.99 -17.23
N ALA A 97 1.70 5.04 -16.43
CA ALA A 97 0.76 6.15 -16.48
C ALA A 97 0.83 6.85 -17.84
N ASP A 98 -0.34 7.14 -18.41
CA ASP A 98 -0.44 8.02 -19.56
C ASP A 98 -0.31 9.47 -19.08
N ALA A 99 0.78 10.14 -19.47
CA ALA A 99 1.03 11.53 -19.11
C ALA A 99 0.17 12.53 -19.91
N ALA A 100 -0.39 12.10 -21.04
CA ALA A 100 -1.22 12.92 -21.93
C ALA A 100 -2.73 12.76 -21.65
N ALA A 101 -3.09 11.94 -20.66
CA ALA A 101 -4.45 11.66 -20.21
C ALA A 101 -5.20 12.93 -19.79
N THR A 102 -5.83 13.59 -20.77
CA THR A 102 -6.64 14.80 -20.60
C THR A 102 -7.93 14.67 -21.39
N GLY A 103 -8.97 15.40 -20.98
CA GLY A 103 -10.28 15.36 -21.65
C GLY A 103 -10.95 13.97 -21.55
N ALA A 104 -11.14 13.31 -22.70
CA ALA A 104 -11.86 12.04 -22.80
C ALA A 104 -11.12 10.85 -22.16
N ARG A 105 -9.78 10.91 -22.02
CA ARG A 105 -8.95 9.87 -21.39
C ARG A 105 -8.58 10.21 -19.95
N ARG A 106 -9.53 10.72 -19.17
CA ARG A 106 -9.33 11.00 -17.74
C ARG A 106 -9.60 9.76 -16.90
N SER A 107 -9.06 9.74 -15.69
CA SER A 107 -9.49 8.75 -14.69
C SER A 107 -10.99 8.90 -14.42
N PHE A 108 -11.67 7.80 -14.14
CA PHE A 108 -13.09 7.80 -13.79
C PHE A 108 -13.41 6.62 -12.87
N GLY A 109 -14.43 6.78 -12.04
CA GLY A 109 -14.99 5.70 -11.22
C GLY A 109 -16.21 5.07 -11.90
N ALA A 110 -16.46 3.79 -11.65
CA ALA A 110 -17.72 3.15 -11.95
C ALA A 110 -17.98 2.05 -10.93
N GLU A 111 -19.24 1.89 -10.55
CA GLU A 111 -19.68 0.78 -9.72
C GLU A 111 -20.13 -0.38 -10.62
N VAL A 112 -19.61 -1.58 -10.35
CA VAL A 112 -19.89 -2.77 -11.14
C VAL A 112 -20.14 -3.94 -10.20
N ASN A 113 -21.37 -4.47 -10.19
CA ASN A 113 -21.79 -5.55 -9.28
C ASN A 113 -21.48 -5.23 -7.80
N SER A 114 -21.84 -4.03 -7.34
CA SER A 114 -21.58 -3.55 -5.97
C SER A 114 -20.09 -3.42 -5.61
N ILE A 115 -19.20 -3.53 -6.60
CA ILE A 115 -17.76 -3.30 -6.43
C ILE A 115 -17.43 -1.93 -7.03
N GLN A 116 -16.87 -1.05 -6.19
CA GLN A 116 -16.38 0.24 -6.64
C GLN A 116 -15.07 0.07 -7.42
N LEU A 117 -15.10 0.41 -8.71
CA LEU A 117 -13.97 0.33 -9.61
C LEU A 117 -13.49 1.72 -10.01
N GLY A 118 -12.18 1.86 -10.12
CA GLY A 118 -11.52 3.09 -10.50
C GLY A 118 -10.61 2.83 -11.69
N PHE A 119 -10.85 3.55 -12.78
CA PHE A 119 -10.15 3.37 -14.04
C PHE A 119 -9.10 4.47 -14.16
N VAL A 120 -7.83 4.08 -14.25
CA VAL A 120 -6.71 5.01 -14.45
C VAL A 120 -6.14 4.80 -15.84
N PRO A 121 -6.02 5.86 -16.67
CA PRO A 121 -5.49 5.76 -18.01
C PRO A 121 -4.02 5.33 -17.98
N ALA A 122 -3.69 4.38 -18.84
CA ALA A 122 -2.38 3.76 -18.89
C ALA A 122 -1.93 3.49 -20.32
N VAL A 123 -0.62 3.53 -20.52
CA VAL A 123 0.01 2.97 -21.71
C VAL A 123 0.42 1.54 -21.39
N ILE A 124 -0.07 0.60 -22.20
CA ILE A 124 0.25 -0.81 -22.12
C ILE A 124 1.31 -1.10 -23.18
N THR A 125 2.48 -1.54 -22.74
CA THR A 125 3.60 -1.87 -23.63
C THR A 125 3.75 -3.38 -23.69
N ASP A 126 3.83 -3.92 -24.91
CA ASP A 126 4.27 -5.29 -25.14
C ASP A 126 5.80 -5.34 -25.08
N ASN A 127 6.35 -5.98 -24.04
CA ASN A 127 7.79 -6.03 -23.81
C ASN A 127 8.54 -6.86 -24.87
N THR A 128 7.83 -7.66 -25.68
CA THR A 128 8.45 -8.49 -26.73
C THR A 128 8.52 -7.80 -28.09
N THR A 129 7.53 -6.97 -28.41
CA THR A 129 7.44 -6.29 -29.71
C THR A 129 7.66 -4.78 -29.62
N ASP A 130 7.80 -4.25 -28.41
CA ASP A 130 7.85 -2.82 -28.06
C ASP A 130 6.65 -2.00 -28.60
N ARG A 131 5.57 -2.70 -28.97
CA ARG A 131 4.32 -2.07 -29.38
C ARG A 131 3.62 -1.50 -28.16
N GLN A 132 3.10 -0.29 -28.32
CA GLN A 132 2.39 0.43 -27.26
C GLN A 132 0.93 0.60 -27.66
N GLY A 133 0.05 0.32 -26.71
CA GLY A 133 -1.38 0.60 -26.78
C GLY A 133 -1.81 1.52 -25.64
N TYR A 134 -2.89 2.25 -25.85
CA TYR A 134 -3.55 3.03 -24.80
C TYR A 134 -4.71 2.21 -24.24
N GLY A 135 -5.03 2.43 -22.97
CA GLY A 135 -6.10 1.74 -22.27
C GLY A 135 -6.31 2.29 -20.86
N TYR A 136 -7.10 1.58 -20.08
CA TYR A 136 -7.24 1.83 -18.65
C TYR A 136 -6.66 0.67 -17.85
N VAL A 137 -6.37 0.92 -16.59
CA VAL A 137 -6.21 -0.12 -15.57
C VAL A 137 -7.29 0.11 -14.52
N ALA A 138 -8.13 -0.89 -14.31
CA ALA A 138 -9.20 -0.88 -13.32
C ALA A 138 -8.64 -1.34 -11.96
N PHE A 139 -8.89 -0.55 -10.92
CA PHE A 139 -8.53 -0.82 -9.54
C PHE A 139 -9.81 -0.99 -8.72
N VAL A 140 -9.75 -1.85 -7.71
CA VAL A 140 -10.87 -2.08 -6.78
C VAL A 140 -10.65 -1.20 -5.55
N HIS A 141 -11.71 -0.56 -5.06
CA HIS A 141 -11.74 0.03 -3.72
C HIS A 141 -12.30 -0.98 -2.72
N ASP A 142 -11.63 -1.17 -1.58
CA ASP A 142 -11.98 -2.17 -0.56
C ASP A 142 -12.77 -1.60 0.64
N GLY A 143 -13.29 -0.38 0.51
CA GLY A 143 -13.91 0.39 1.60
C GLY A 143 -12.91 1.18 2.45
N GLN A 144 -11.61 1.01 2.24
CA GLN A 144 -10.58 1.83 2.89
C GLN A 144 -9.62 2.46 1.89
N ARG A 145 -9.25 1.77 0.82
CA ARG A 145 -8.25 2.22 -0.15
C ARG A 145 -8.40 1.57 -1.51
N TRP A 146 -7.81 2.20 -2.50
CA TRP A 146 -7.63 1.62 -3.82
C TRP A 146 -6.53 0.55 -3.80
N ARG A 147 -6.84 -0.63 -4.35
CA ARG A 147 -5.94 -1.78 -4.39
C ARG A 147 -5.48 -2.12 -5.80
N GLY A 148 -4.20 -2.42 -5.90
CA GLY A 148 -3.60 -3.13 -7.02
C GLY A 148 -3.14 -4.55 -6.63
N PRO A 149 -2.75 -5.38 -7.61
CA PRO A 149 -2.61 -5.07 -9.04
C PRO A 149 -3.97 -4.85 -9.72
N GLY A 150 -4.02 -3.90 -10.65
CA GLY A 150 -5.22 -3.58 -11.40
C GLY A 150 -5.37 -4.38 -12.70
N LEU A 151 -6.60 -4.44 -13.22
CA LEU A 151 -6.97 -5.15 -14.44
C LEU A 151 -6.80 -4.25 -15.67
N PRO A 152 -5.95 -4.61 -16.66
CA PRO A 152 -5.85 -3.86 -17.91
C PRO A 152 -7.16 -3.94 -18.72
N CYS A 153 -7.60 -2.81 -19.24
CA CYS A 153 -8.87 -2.62 -19.93
C CYS A 153 -8.68 -1.82 -21.25
N PRO A 154 -9.59 -1.95 -22.23
CA PRO A 154 -9.59 -1.15 -23.47
C PRO A 154 -9.61 0.37 -23.24
N ASP A 155 -9.25 1.16 -24.27
CA ASP A 155 -9.19 2.65 -24.22
C ASP A 155 -10.57 3.35 -24.27
N ASP A 156 -11.62 2.64 -24.66
CA ASP A 156 -12.99 3.15 -24.60
C ASP A 156 -13.57 2.95 -23.19
N GLN A 157 -14.14 4.00 -22.59
CA GLN A 157 -14.64 3.94 -21.21
C GLN A 157 -15.78 2.93 -21.06
N ALA A 158 -16.73 2.92 -21.99
CA ALA A 158 -17.87 2.00 -21.91
C ALA A 158 -17.42 0.55 -22.11
N GLU A 159 -16.49 0.31 -23.03
CA GLU A 159 -15.89 -1.01 -23.22
C GLU A 159 -15.03 -1.44 -22.02
N ALA A 160 -14.29 -0.52 -21.40
CA ALA A 160 -13.51 -0.78 -20.19
C ALA A 160 -14.41 -1.24 -19.04
N VAL A 161 -15.52 -0.55 -18.79
CA VAL A 161 -16.50 -0.95 -17.77
C VAL A 161 -17.09 -2.31 -18.10
N ARG A 162 -17.52 -2.54 -19.36
CA ARG A 162 -18.06 -3.85 -19.79
C ARG A 162 -17.02 -4.97 -19.66
N HIS A 163 -15.76 -4.70 -19.97
CA HIS A 163 -14.68 -5.65 -19.83
C HIS A 163 -14.45 -6.00 -18.36
N ALA A 164 -14.31 -4.99 -17.50
CA ALA A 164 -14.17 -5.17 -16.07
C ALA A 164 -15.35 -5.97 -15.50
N ALA A 165 -16.59 -5.62 -15.86
CA ALA A 165 -17.79 -6.33 -15.45
C ALA A 165 -17.75 -7.83 -15.78
N ARG A 166 -17.29 -8.21 -16.98
CA ARG A 166 -17.12 -9.63 -17.32
C ARG A 166 -16.04 -10.32 -16.49
N CYS A 167 -14.98 -9.59 -16.11
CA CYS A 167 -13.88 -10.14 -15.31
C CYS A 167 -14.21 -10.24 -13.82
N VAL A 168 -15.05 -9.35 -13.28
CA VAL A 168 -15.51 -9.41 -11.88
C VAL A 168 -16.85 -10.14 -11.70
N SER A 169 -17.64 -10.36 -12.76
CA SER A 169 -18.91 -11.11 -12.68
C SER A 169 -18.80 -12.53 -12.13
N PRO A 170 -17.72 -13.31 -12.36
CA PRO A 170 -17.53 -14.61 -11.70
C PRO A 170 -17.26 -14.53 -10.18
N LEU A 171 -17.07 -13.33 -9.63
CA LEU A 171 -16.92 -13.07 -8.19
C LEU A 171 -18.23 -12.57 -7.55
N ALA A 172 -19.27 -12.30 -8.35
CA ALA A 172 -20.55 -11.71 -7.94
C ALA A 172 -21.71 -12.75 -7.94
N THR A 173 -21.40 -13.98 -7.54
CA THR A 173 -22.37 -15.00 -7.10
C THR A 173 -21.94 -15.34 -5.68
N GLU A 174 -22.59 -14.89 -4.62
CA GLU A 174 -24.03 -14.98 -4.32
C GLU A 174 -24.56 -13.65 -3.74
N GLU A 175 -25.83 -13.33 -4.02
CA GLU A 175 -26.61 -12.19 -3.51
C GLU A 175 -26.44 -10.83 -4.21
N GLU A 176 -27.59 -10.30 -4.67
CA GLU A 176 -27.86 -8.90 -4.99
C GLU A 176 -27.31 -8.32 -6.31
N THR A 177 -28.06 -8.57 -7.39
CA THR A 177 -28.17 -7.60 -8.50
C THR A 177 -29.61 -7.14 -8.61
N HIS A 178 -29.95 -6.05 -7.92
CA HIS A 178 -31.16 -5.28 -8.18
C HIS A 178 -30.80 -4.10 -9.09
N PHE A 179 -31.35 -4.11 -10.31
CA PHE A 179 -31.30 -2.97 -11.23
C PHE A 179 -32.68 -2.34 -11.29
N GLU A 180 -32.88 -1.20 -10.60
CA GLU A 180 -34.04 -0.35 -10.83
C GLU A 180 -33.71 0.65 -11.94
N GLY A 181 -34.18 0.35 -13.15
CA GLY A 181 -34.21 1.30 -14.25
C GLY A 181 -35.29 2.35 -14.00
N THR A 182 -34.87 3.59 -13.73
CA THR A 182 -35.77 4.75 -13.74
C THR A 182 -36.25 5.02 -15.18
N ARG A 183 -37.50 4.62 -15.45
CA ARG A 183 -38.35 5.29 -16.45
C ARG A 183 -39.03 6.47 -15.76
N GLY A 184 -38.88 7.66 -16.35
CA GLY A 184 -39.56 8.89 -15.94
C GLY A 184 -38.99 10.07 -16.69
#